data_AF-C0D6C0-F1
#
_entry.id   AF-C0D6C0-F1
#
_cell.length_a   1.000
_cell.length_b   1.000
_cell.length_c   1.000
_cell.angle_alpha   90.00
_cell.angle_beta   90.00
_cell.angle_gamma   90.00
#
_symmetry.space_group_name_H-M   'P 1'
#
loop_
_entity.id
_entity.type
_entity.pdbx_description
1 polymer ?
#
loop_
_entity_poly.entity_id
_entity_poly.type
_entity_poly.pdbx_seq_one_letter_code
_entity_poly.pdbx_strand_id
1 'polypeptide(L)' 'MAGLLEREVNVLNIGLKQFFTSLDDQDVKVLHVEWKPPVEDDEEIDDLLSLLL' A
#
# COMPACT_ATOMS: atom_id res chain seq x y z
N MET A 1 7.33 30.66 -10.85
CA MET A 1 7.80 29.52 -10.04
C MET A 1 7.71 28.28 -10.92
N ALA A 2 8.83 27.64 -11.22
CA ALA A 2 8.80 26.31 -11.83
C ALA A 2 8.56 25.29 -10.71
N GLY A 3 7.57 24.41 -10.87
CA GLY A 3 7.32 23.33 -9.92
C GLY A 3 8.44 22.29 -9.96
N LEU A 4 8.65 21.55 -8.85
CA LEU A 4 9.68 20.51 -8.71
C LEU A 4 9.59 19.42 -9.81
N LEU A 5 8.39 19.19 -10.33
CA LEU A 5 8.12 18.21 -11.38
C LEU A 5 7.78 18.98 -12.67
N GLU A 6 8.61 18.80 -13.69
CA GLU A 6 8.48 19.48 -14.98
C GLU A 6 7.55 18.75 -15.97
N ARG A 7 6.96 17.63 -15.53
CA ARG A 7 6.12 16.74 -16.34
C ARG A 7 4.91 16.25 -15.55
N GLU A 8 3.93 15.73 -16.28
CA GLU A 8 2.77 15.04 -15.71
C GLU A 8 3.23 13.94 -14.74
N VAL A 9 2.61 13.88 -13.56
CA VAL A 9 2.98 12.98 -12.48
C VAL A 9 2.19 11.69 -12.61
N ASN A 10 2.88 10.56 -12.75
CA ASN A 10 2.27 9.24 -12.65
C ASN A 10 2.58 8.67 -11.27
N VAL A 11 1.56 8.16 -10.59
CA VAL A 11 1.66 7.74 -9.18
C VAL A 11 1.46 6.23 -9.05
N LEU A 12 2.34 5.57 -8.29
CA LEU A 12 2.15 4.19 -7.84
C LEU A 12 1.87 4.22 -6.34
N ASN A 13 0.61 4.02 -5.94
CA ASN A 13 0.22 4.06 -4.54
C ASN A 13 0.46 2.70 -3.85
N ILE A 14 1.33 2.68 -2.85
CA ILE A 14 1.56 1.54 -1.96
C ILE A 14 1.08 1.95 -0.56
N GLY A 15 0.18 1.17 0.03
CA GLY A 15 -0.35 1.45 1.37
C GLY A 15 -1.85 1.72 1.37
N LEU A 16 -2.27 2.92 1.78
CA LEU A 16 -3.69 3.19 2.02
C LEU A 16 -4.48 3.33 0.72
N LYS A 17 -5.51 2.50 0.55
CA LYS A 17 -6.45 2.58 -0.57
C LYS A 17 -7.13 3.94 -0.68
N GLN A 18 -7.42 4.59 0.45
CA GLN A 18 -8.05 5.92 0.45
C GLN A 18 -7.19 6.98 -0.26
N PHE A 19 -5.85 6.87 -0.18
CA PHE A 19 -4.96 7.79 -0.89
C PHE A 19 -5.01 7.59 -2.40
N PHE A 20 -5.09 6.33 -2.86
CA PHE A 20 -5.35 6.03 -4.27
C PHE A 20 -6.66 6.65 -4.73
N THR A 21 -7.77 6.42 -4.01
CA THR A 21 -9.09 6.93 -4.39
C THR A 21 -9.11 8.45 -4.46
N SER A 22 -8.46 9.14 -3.51
CA SER A 22 -8.37 10.61 -3.55
C SER A 22 -7.62 11.15 -4.78
N LEU A 23 -6.64 10.40 -5.32
CA LEU A 23 -5.91 10.80 -6.53
C LEU A 23 -6.71 10.45 -7.81
N ASP A 24 -7.36 9.30 -7.82
CA ASP A 24 -8.23 8.85 -8.92
C ASP A 24 -9.42 9.80 -9.12
N ASP A 25 -10.06 10.24 -8.03
CA ASP A 25 -11.15 11.23 -8.05
C ASP A 25 -10.72 12.60 -8.63
N GLN A 26 -9.42 12.89 -8.65
CA GLN A 26 -8.83 14.10 -9.22
C GLN A 26 -8.31 13.89 -10.65
N ASP A 27 -8.61 12.75 -11.27
CA ASP A 27 -8.19 12.38 -12.63
C ASP A 27 -6.65 12.30 -12.77
N VAL A 28 -5.94 12.00 -11.68
CA VAL A 28 -4.49 11.76 -11.69
C VAL A 28 -4.22 10.34 -12.16
N LYS A 29 -3.22 10.15 -13.03
CA LYS A 29 -2.75 8.82 -13.43
C LYS A 29 -2.15 8.08 -12.22
N VAL A 30 -2.92 7.18 -11.63
CA VAL A 30 -2.52 6.43 -10.43
C VAL A 30 -2.83 4.93 -10.55
N LEU A 31 -1.96 4.09 -10.01
CA LEU A 31 -2.18 2.65 -9.84
C LEU A 31 -1.99 2.27 -8.37
N HIS A 32 -2.89 1.46 -7.81
CA HIS A 32 -2.75 0.94 -6.45
C HIS A 32 -2.08 -0.44 -6.44
N VAL A 33 -1.09 -0.59 -5.57
CA VAL A 33 -0.47 -1.89 -5.27
C VAL A 33 -1.09 -2.42 -3.98
N GLU A 34 -1.76 -3.56 -4.09
CA GLU A 34 -2.20 -4.38 -2.96
C GLU A 34 -0.97 -5.06 -2.33
N TRP A 35 -0.21 -4.29 -1.56
CA TRP A 35 0.98 -4.77 -0.86
C TRP A 35 0.64 -5.15 0.58
N LYS A 36 1.21 -6.26 1.04
CA LYS A 36 1.22 -6.67 2.45
C LYS A 36 2.68 -6.87 2.87
N PRO A 37 3.04 -6.52 4.11
CA PRO A 37 4.35 -6.88 4.62
C PRO A 37 4.54 -8.40 4.57
N PRO A 38 5.79 -8.88 4.47
CA PRO A 38 6.08 -10.28 4.74
C PRO A 38 5.47 -10.66 6.09
N VAL A 39 4.96 -11.89 6.18
CA VAL A 39 4.53 -12.43 7.47
C VAL A 39 5.74 -12.49 8.38
N GLU A 40 5.68 -11.83 9.52
CA GLU A 40 6.59 -12.14 10.63
C GLU A 40 6.12 -13.46 11.22
N ASP A 41 7.01 -14.45 11.29
CA ASP A 41 6.76 -15.64 12.11
C ASP A 41 6.64 -15.19 13.56
N ASP A 42 5.51 -15.51 14.17
CA ASP A 42 5.27 -15.31 15.59
C ASP A 42 5.21 -16.68 16.24
N GLU A 43 6.36 -17.11 16.78
CA GLU A 43 6.50 -18.40 17.45
C GLU A 43 5.47 -18.60 18.57
N GLU A 44 5.04 -17.53 19.25
CA GLU A 44 4.04 -17.61 20.32
C GLU A 44 2.65 -17.93 19.76
N ILE A 45 2.29 -17.38 18.59
CA ILE A 45 1.04 -17.72 17.90
C ILE A 45 1.08 -19.16 17.39
N ASP A 46 2.18 -19.59 16.80
CA ASP A 46 2.33 -20.97 16.31
C ASP A 46 2.24 -21.99 17.45
N ASP A 47 2.90 -21.72 18.58
CA ASP A 47 2.82 -22.54 19.79
C ASP A 47 1.38 -22.60 20.33
N LEU A 48 0.66 -21.47 20.35
CA LEU A 48 -0.74 -21.43 20.79
C LEU A 48 -1.65 -22.27 19.88
N LEU A 49 -1.46 -22.20 18.56
CA LEU A 49 -2.23 -22.97 17.58
C LEU A 49 -1.97 -24.47 17.69
N SER A 50 -0.74 -24.87 18.07
CA SER A 50 -0.39 -26.28 18.29
C SER A 50 -1.17 -26.97 19.41
N LEU A 51 -1.74 -26.19 20.36
CA LEU A 51 -2.56 -26.71 21.46
C LEU A 51 -4.01 -27.03 21.05
N LEU A 52 -4.44 -26.61 19.85
CA LEU A 52 -5.81 -26.79 19.36
C LEU A 52 -5.95 -27.90 18.31
N LEU A 53 -4.83 -28.48 17.84
CA LEU A 53 -4.74 -29.54 16.83
C LEU A 53 -4.26 -30.86 17.46
#